data_AF-A0A672GIL7-F1
#
_entry.id   AF-A0A672GIL7-F1
#
_cell.length_a   1.000
_cell.length_b   1.000
_cell.length_c   1.000
_cell.angle_alpha   90.00
_cell.angle_beta   90.00
_cell.angle_gamma   90.00
#
_symmetry.space_group_name_H-M   'P 1'
#
loop_
_entity.id
_entity.type
_entity.pdbx_description
1 polymer ?
#
loop_
_entity_poly.entity_id
_entity_poly.type
_entity_poly.pdbx_seq_one_letter_code
_entity_poly.pdbx_strand_id
1 'polypeptide(L)'
;MSADSLEKRTVVVQWPSGDVDEELLLLYFENRRRSGGSQIASVEKSGSSAVLVFEEAEAAARVLSKGHHVVHNVELLVRRPAAKDPRRLLLRGVNPGTSSEMIELYVENMMGLNTQDYTLLPAPGRDLVLIHLSQAFTKGLPQRWKCCS
;
A
#
# COMPACT_ATOMS: atom_id res chain seq x y z
N MET A 1 -4.32 19.46 -2.34
CA MET A 1 -3.21 18.76 -3.01
C MET A 1 -3.54 17.28 -2.96
N SER A 2 -4.16 16.76 -4.02
CA SER A 2 -5.01 15.56 -3.99
C SER A 2 -4.20 14.25 -3.91
N ALA A 3 -4.71 13.28 -3.14
CA ALA A 3 -4.11 11.95 -2.96
C ALA A 3 -3.76 11.25 -4.29
N ASP A 4 -4.54 11.50 -5.34
CA ASP A 4 -4.28 11.03 -6.72
C ASP A 4 -2.90 11.40 -7.27
N SER A 5 -2.35 12.55 -6.86
CA SER A 5 -1.02 12.98 -7.31
C SER A 5 0.09 12.17 -6.65
N LEU A 6 -0.10 11.73 -5.41
CA LEU A 6 0.87 10.90 -4.71
C LEU A 6 0.88 9.48 -5.28
N GLU A 7 -0.28 8.87 -5.48
CA GLU A 7 -0.39 7.51 -6.04
C GLU A 7 0.26 7.38 -7.43
N LYS A 8 0.13 8.42 -8.27
CA LYS A 8 0.76 8.45 -9.60
C LYS A 8 2.28 8.58 -9.56
N ARG A 9 2.82 9.11 -8.47
CA ARG A 9 4.26 9.33 -8.24
C ARG A 9 4.93 8.19 -7.48
N THR A 10 4.15 7.28 -6.90
CA THR A 10 4.68 6.18 -6.11
C THR A 10 4.82 4.92 -6.95
N VAL A 11 5.91 4.18 -6.73
CA VAL A 11 6.11 2.81 -7.24
C VAL A 11 6.52 1.89 -6.10
N VAL A 12 6.16 0.61 -6.24
CA VAL A 12 6.62 -0.45 -5.33
C VAL A 12 7.63 -1.30 -6.10
N VAL A 13 8.78 -1.49 -5.49
CA VAL A 13 9.90 -2.29 -6.00
C VAL A 13 10.05 -3.52 -5.12
N GLN A 14 10.21 -4.69 -5.73
CA GLN A 14 10.39 -5.96 -5.02
C GLN A 14 11.53 -6.74 -5.68
N TRP A 15 12.31 -7.48 -4.89
CA TRP A 15 13.33 -8.38 -5.40
C TRP A 15 13.07 -9.81 -4.90
N PRO A 16 12.88 -10.79 -5.81
CA PRO A 16 12.61 -12.17 -5.43
C PRO A 16 13.80 -12.88 -4.77
N SER A 17 15.01 -12.41 -5.05
CA SER A 17 16.26 -13.02 -4.56
C SER A 17 17.31 -11.94 -4.31
N GLY A 18 18.22 -12.19 -3.37
CA GLY A 18 19.26 -11.24 -2.97
C GLY A 18 18.77 -10.14 -2.03
N ASP A 19 19.58 -9.10 -1.89
CA ASP A 19 19.23 -7.87 -1.18
C ASP A 19 19.81 -6.66 -1.92
N VAL A 20 19.10 -5.54 -1.86
CA VAL A 20 19.51 -4.29 -2.47
C VAL A 20 19.36 -3.18 -1.45
N ASP A 21 20.44 -2.47 -1.20
CA ASP A 21 20.45 -1.36 -0.25
C ASP A 21 19.63 -0.17 -0.76
N GLU A 22 19.10 0.58 0.19
CA GLU A 22 18.30 1.78 -0.09
C GLU A 22 19.06 2.80 -0.95
N GLU A 23 20.34 3.03 -0.65
CA GLU A 23 21.20 3.92 -1.42
C GLU A 23 21.39 3.46 -2.87
N LEU A 24 21.49 2.15 -3.10
CA LEU A 24 21.59 1.59 -4.46
C LEU A 24 20.28 1.74 -5.23
N LEU A 25 19.14 1.58 -4.56
CA LEU A 25 17.82 1.84 -5.14
C LEU A 25 17.73 3.31 -5.55
N LEU A 26 18.07 4.24 -4.66
CA LEU A 26 18.07 5.68 -4.95
C LEU A 26 18.94 5.99 -6.17
N LEU A 27 20.22 5.60 -6.14
CA LEU A 27 21.16 5.86 -7.23
C LEU A 27 20.68 5.29 -8.57
N TYR A 28 20.07 4.10 -8.57
CA TYR A 28 19.56 3.49 -9.77
C TYR A 28 18.31 4.18 -10.30
N PHE A 29 17.33 4.46 -9.43
CA PHE A 29 16.05 5.03 -9.83
C PHE A 29 16.12 6.53 -10.13
N GLU A 30 17.06 7.28 -9.56
CA GLU A 30 17.33 8.67 -9.95
C GLU A 30 18.01 8.79 -11.32
N ASN A 31 18.70 7.73 -11.76
CA ASN A 31 19.38 7.73 -13.04
C ASN A 31 18.40 7.55 -14.20
N ARG A 32 17.98 8.67 -14.81
CA ARG A 32 17.05 8.70 -15.96
C ARG A 32 17.44 7.76 -17.11
N ARG A 33 18.73 7.56 -17.39
CA ARG A 33 19.19 6.67 -18.47
C ARG A 33 19.02 5.19 -18.10
N ARG A 34 19.24 4.84 -16.82
CA ARG A 34 19.14 3.46 -16.33
C ARG A 34 17.73 3.06 -15.97
N SER A 35 16.96 3.87 -15.28
CA SER A 35 15.62 3.50 -14.82
C SER A 35 14.49 4.19 -15.58
N GLY A 36 14.77 5.34 -16.22
CA GLY A 36 13.73 6.26 -16.70
C GLY A 36 13.19 7.21 -15.62
N GLY A 37 13.67 7.10 -14.39
CA GLY A 37 13.20 7.88 -13.25
C GLY A 37 13.79 9.29 -13.17
N SER A 38 13.73 9.86 -11.98
CA SER A 38 14.16 11.21 -11.62
C SER A 38 14.41 11.27 -10.12
N GLN A 39 14.62 12.47 -9.58
CA GLN A 39 14.72 12.72 -8.15
C GLN A 39 13.59 12.04 -7.36
N ILE A 40 13.99 11.42 -6.25
CA ILE A 40 13.11 10.68 -5.34
C ILE A 40 12.83 11.56 -4.12
N ALA A 41 11.55 11.73 -3.82
CA ALA A 41 11.06 12.48 -2.66
C ALA A 41 11.19 11.66 -1.37
N SER A 42 10.87 10.36 -1.42
CA SER A 42 11.08 9.45 -0.29
C SER A 42 11.27 8.01 -0.75
N VAL A 43 11.95 7.24 0.09
CA VAL A 43 12.10 5.80 -0.02
C VAL A 43 11.80 5.15 1.33
N GLU A 44 11.06 4.06 1.30
CA GLU A 44 10.78 3.23 2.48
C GLU A 44 11.09 1.77 2.13
N LYS A 45 12.26 1.28 2.57
CA LYS A 45 12.63 -0.14 2.45
C LYS A 45 11.94 -0.97 3.54
N SER A 46 11.42 -2.14 3.16
CA SER A 46 10.78 -3.12 4.04
C SER A 46 11.09 -4.53 3.56
N GLY A 47 12.05 -5.19 4.23
CA GLY A 47 12.48 -6.53 3.90
C GLY A 47 12.98 -6.62 2.46
N SER A 48 12.33 -7.45 1.64
CA SER A 48 12.64 -7.66 0.22
C SER A 48 11.85 -6.75 -0.74
N SER A 49 11.42 -5.59 -0.24
CA SER A 49 10.66 -4.61 -1.01
C SER A 49 10.97 -3.18 -0.59
N ALA A 50 10.70 -2.23 -1.46
CA ALA A 50 10.80 -0.81 -1.16
C ALA A 50 9.67 -0.04 -1.85
N VAL A 51 9.18 1.00 -1.18
CA VAL A 51 8.26 1.99 -1.74
C VAL A 51 9.05 3.23 -2.10
N LEU A 52 8.99 3.65 -3.36
CA LEU A 52 9.67 4.84 -3.86
C LEU A 52 8.62 5.87 -4.26
N VAL A 53 8.80 7.11 -3.82
CA VAL A 53 7.98 8.26 -4.21
C VAL A 53 8.83 9.20 -5.04
N PHE A 54 8.49 9.38 -6.31
CA PHE A 54 9.16 10.34 -7.19
C PHE A 54 8.64 11.76 -6.97
N GLU A 55 9.45 12.77 -7.29
CA GLU A 55 8.97 14.15 -7.35
C GLU A 55 7.96 14.34 -8.51
N GLU A 56 8.21 13.67 -9.65
CA GLU A 56 7.42 13.75 -10.88
C GLU A 56 6.61 12.47 -11.16
N ALA A 57 5.36 12.61 -11.59
CA ALA A 57 4.50 11.47 -11.93
C ALA A 57 4.95 10.77 -13.23
N GLU A 58 5.50 11.55 -14.16
CA GLU A 58 6.05 11.09 -15.42
C GLU A 58 7.27 10.19 -15.19
N ALA A 59 8.06 10.44 -14.14
CA ALA A 59 9.18 9.59 -13.77
C ALA A 59 8.70 8.20 -13.34
N ALA A 60 7.72 8.13 -12.43
CA ALA A 60 7.11 6.87 -12.03
C ALA A 60 6.53 6.12 -13.25
N ALA A 61 5.83 6.82 -14.15
CA ALA A 61 5.29 6.22 -15.37
C ALA A 61 6.38 5.64 -16.28
N ARG A 62 7.50 6.36 -16.49
CA ARG A 62 8.63 5.87 -17.30
C ARG A 62 9.29 4.64 -16.69
N VAL A 63 9.50 4.64 -15.38
CA VAL A 63 10.07 3.49 -14.66
C VAL A 63 9.18 2.26 -14.80
N LEU A 64 7.86 2.42 -14.68
CA LEU A 64 6.89 1.33 -14.86
C LEU A 64 6.88 0.81 -16.30
N SER A 65 6.93 1.71 -17.30
CA SER A 65 6.90 1.33 -18.72
C SER A 65 8.17 0.61 -19.18
N LYS A 66 9.31 0.81 -18.50
CA LYS A 66 10.55 0.10 -18.81
C LYS A 66 10.44 -1.41 -18.54
N GLY A 67 9.62 -1.81 -17.56
CA GLY A 67 9.38 -3.20 -17.18
C GLY A 67 10.57 -3.85 -16.44
N HIS A 68 11.70 -4.03 -17.11
CA HIS A 68 12.84 -4.77 -16.57
C HIS A 68 13.88 -3.86 -15.90
N HIS A 69 14.24 -4.16 -14.66
CA HIS A 69 15.21 -3.42 -13.87
C HIS A 69 16.17 -4.38 -13.17
N VAL A 70 17.47 -4.08 -13.23
CA VAL A 70 18.51 -4.92 -12.61
C VAL A 70 19.50 -4.02 -11.89
N VAL A 71 19.72 -4.30 -10.61
CA VAL A 71 20.69 -3.61 -9.75
C VAL A 71 21.60 -4.65 -9.14
N HIS A 72 22.92 -4.54 -9.37
CA HIS A 72 23.91 -5.48 -8.82
C HIS A 72 23.57 -6.96 -9.05
N ASN A 73 23.12 -7.29 -10.27
CA ASN A 73 22.73 -8.64 -10.65
C ASN A 73 21.49 -9.20 -9.90
N VAL A 74 20.74 -8.32 -9.24
CA VAL A 74 19.42 -8.60 -8.65
C VAL A 74 18.34 -8.03 -9.56
N GLU A 75 17.40 -8.88 -9.95
CA GLU A 75 16.21 -8.46 -10.70
C GLU A 75 15.20 -7.76 -9.80
N LEU A 76 14.75 -6.58 -10.24
CA LEU A 76 13.77 -5.77 -9.57
C LEU A 76 12.44 -5.82 -10.33
N LEU A 77 11.39 -6.18 -9.61
CA LEU A 77 10.00 -6.12 -10.05
C LEU A 77 9.41 -4.79 -9.61
N VAL A 78 9.07 -3.95 -10.58
CA VAL A 78 8.46 -2.64 -10.31
C VAL A 78 6.99 -2.67 -10.69
N ARG A 79 6.13 -2.24 -9.77
CA ARG A 79 4.67 -2.19 -9.97
C ARG A 79 4.08 -0.91 -9.38
N ARG A 80 2.88 -0.57 -9.84
CA ARG A 80 2.09 0.45 -9.15
C ARG A 80 1.75 -0.04 -7.74
N PRO A 81 1.68 0.86 -6.74
CA PRO A 81 1.06 0.53 -5.47
C PRO A 81 -0.31 -0.06 -5.74
N ALA A 82 -0.67 -1.10 -4.98
CA ALA A 82 -2.05 -1.54 -5.02
C ALA A 82 -2.91 -0.34 -4.61
N ALA A 83 -3.85 0.06 -5.46
CA ALA A 83 -4.80 1.10 -5.11
C ALA A 83 -5.42 0.70 -3.77
N LYS A 84 -5.22 1.51 -2.73
CA LYS A 84 -5.87 1.29 -1.45
C LYS A 84 -7.33 1.55 -1.71
N ASP A 85 -8.12 0.50 -1.89
CA ASP A 85 -9.56 0.66 -2.10
C ASP A 85 -10.13 1.32 -0.83
N PRO A 86 -10.55 2.59 -0.89
CA PRO A 86 -10.99 3.33 0.29
C PRO A 86 -12.31 2.80 0.84
N ARG A 87 -12.94 1.83 0.15
CA ARG A 87 -14.10 1.08 0.61
C ARG A 87 -13.73 -0.23 1.29
N ARG A 88 -12.46 -0.62 1.34
CA ARG A 88 -12.03 -1.90 1.91
C ARG A 88 -11.05 -1.67 3.04
N LEU A 89 -11.48 -2.01 4.25
CA LEU A 89 -10.67 -1.88 5.46
C LEU A 89 -10.45 -3.26 6.07
N LEU A 90 -9.25 -3.49 6.58
CA LEU A 90 -8.90 -4.76 7.21
C LEU A 90 -8.80 -4.58 8.72
N LEU A 91 -9.69 -5.23 9.46
CA LEU A 91 -9.62 -5.34 10.91
C LEU A 91 -8.78 -6.58 11.25
N ARG A 92 -7.64 -6.38 11.93
CA ARG A 92 -6.73 -7.45 12.36
C ARG A 92 -6.80 -7.66 13.88
N GLY A 93 -6.49 -8.87 14.33
CA GLY A 93 -6.39 -9.20 15.75
C GLY A 93 -7.74 -9.43 16.42
N VAL A 94 -8.75 -9.82 15.62
CA VAL A 94 -10.05 -10.23 16.15
C VAL A 94 -9.87 -11.57 16.86
N ASN A 95 -10.44 -11.72 18.05
CA ASN A 95 -10.45 -13.02 18.71
C ASN A 95 -11.46 -13.93 17.99
N PRO A 96 -11.11 -15.17 17.59
CA PRO A 96 -12.03 -16.10 16.93
C PRO A 96 -13.32 -16.42 17.68
N GLY A 97 -13.32 -16.22 19.02
CA GLY A 97 -14.48 -16.36 19.89
C GLY A 97 -15.40 -15.14 19.96
N THR A 98 -15.02 -14.00 19.37
CA THR A 98 -15.86 -12.80 19.31
C THR A 98 -17.04 -13.03 18.36
N SER A 99 -18.26 -12.71 18.80
CA SER A 99 -19.45 -12.80 17.96
C SER A 99 -19.47 -11.71 16.88
N SER A 100 -20.12 -12.00 15.74
CA SER A 100 -20.28 -11.02 14.66
C SER A 100 -20.96 -9.74 15.14
N GLU A 101 -21.98 -9.85 16.00
CA GLU A 101 -22.69 -8.69 16.58
C GLU A 101 -21.76 -7.74 17.34
N MET A 102 -20.79 -8.27 18.08
CA MET A 102 -19.83 -7.44 18.81
C MET A 102 -18.85 -6.75 17.87
N ILE A 103 -18.50 -7.39 16.75
CA ILE A 103 -17.65 -6.80 15.71
C ILE A 103 -18.43 -5.70 14.98
N GLU A 104 -19.70 -5.93 14.64
CA GLU A 104 -20.60 -4.94 14.03
C GLU A 104 -20.70 -3.68 14.90
N LEU A 105 -21.04 -3.86 16.18
CA LEU A 105 -21.14 -2.75 17.14
C LEU A 105 -19.83 -1.96 17.25
N TYR A 106 -18.68 -2.66 17.29
CA TYR A 106 -17.37 -2.02 17.34
C TYR A 106 -17.11 -1.19 16.08
N VAL A 107 -17.36 -1.75 14.90
CA VAL A 107 -17.16 -1.06 13.62
C VAL A 107 -18.09 0.15 13.49
N GLU A 108 -19.37 0.00 13.82
CA GLU A 108 -20.35 1.09 13.80
C GLU A 108 -19.94 2.24 14.71
N ASN A 109 -19.59 1.94 15.96
CA ASN A 109 -19.19 2.95 16.93
C ASN A 109 -17.87 3.65 16.54
N MET A 110 -16.89 2.89 16.03
CA MET A 110 -15.58 3.45 15.67
C MET A 110 -15.63 4.29 14.40
N MET A 111 -16.50 3.93 13.46
CA MET A 111 -16.54 4.51 12.12
C MET A 111 -17.71 5.48 11.92
N GLY A 112 -18.68 5.48 12.86
CA GLY A 112 -19.91 6.26 12.76
C GLY A 112 -20.77 5.84 11.57
N LEU A 113 -20.86 4.53 11.33
CA LEU A 113 -21.58 3.92 10.20
C LEU A 113 -22.90 3.30 10.68
N ASN A 114 -23.87 3.15 9.77
CA ASN A 114 -25.05 2.32 10.01
C ASN A 114 -24.87 0.93 9.36
N THR A 115 -25.70 -0.03 9.76
CA THR A 115 -25.71 -1.42 9.24
C THR A 115 -25.81 -1.54 7.71
N GLN A 116 -26.38 -0.56 7.02
CA GLN A 116 -26.50 -0.57 5.55
C GLN A 116 -25.26 -0.01 4.83
N ASP A 117 -24.35 0.63 5.56
CA ASP A 117 -23.20 1.32 4.99
C ASP A 117 -21.99 0.39 4.83
N TYR A 118 -22.05 -0.85 5.32
CA TYR A 118 -20.93 -1.78 5.27
C TYR A 118 -21.33 -3.27 5.25
N THR A 119 -20.37 -4.12 4.97
CA THR A 119 -20.47 -5.58 5.04
C THR A 119 -19.21 -6.15 5.68
N LEU A 120 -19.35 -7.09 6.61
CA LEU A 120 -18.23 -7.79 7.23
C LEU A 120 -18.00 -9.14 6.53
N LEU A 121 -16.75 -9.39 6.16
CA LEU A 121 -16.28 -10.61 5.52
C LEU A 121 -15.16 -11.21 6.38
N PRO A 122 -15.47 -12.07 7.37
CA PRO A 122 -14.47 -12.71 8.21
C PRO A 122 -13.64 -13.71 7.41
N ALA A 123 -12.34 -13.75 7.68
CA ALA A 123 -11.46 -14.78 7.13
C ALA A 123 -11.77 -16.16 7.73
N PRO A 124 -11.38 -17.27 7.07
CA PRO A 124 -11.57 -18.62 7.61
C PRO A 124 -10.97 -18.82 9.02
N GLY A 125 -9.86 -18.14 9.33
CA GLY A 125 -9.21 -18.17 10.64
C GLY A 125 -9.89 -17.32 11.73
N ARG A 126 -10.87 -16.47 11.36
CA ARG A 126 -11.60 -15.52 12.23
C ARG A 126 -10.74 -14.50 13.01
N ASP A 127 -9.45 -14.42 12.69
CA ASP A 127 -8.49 -13.46 13.22
C ASP A 127 -8.45 -12.14 12.42
N LEU A 128 -8.98 -12.19 11.20
CA LEU A 128 -9.08 -11.09 10.26
C LEU A 128 -10.52 -10.91 9.79
N VAL A 129 -10.95 -9.65 9.68
CA VAL A 129 -12.26 -9.29 9.11
C VAL A 129 -12.06 -8.19 8.07
N LEU A 130 -12.50 -8.44 6.85
CA LEU A 130 -12.56 -7.42 5.81
C LEU A 130 -13.88 -6.67 5.92
N ILE A 131 -13.81 -5.36 6.09
CA ILE A 131 -14.94 -4.44 6.11
C ILE A 131 -15.05 -3.84 4.72
N HIS A 132 -16.16 -4.08 4.04
CA HIS A 132 -16.48 -3.49 2.75
C HIS A 132 -17.55 -2.41 2.92
N LEU A 133 -17.22 -1.18 2.60
CA LEU A 133 -18.07 0.00 2.76
C LEU A 133 -18.85 0.28 1.48
N SER A 134 -20.07 0.80 1.62
CA SER A 134 -20.89 1.27 0.50
C SER A 134 -20.27 2.50 -0.18
N GLN A 135 -19.60 3.36 0.60
CA GLN A 135 -18.94 4.59 0.15
C GLN A 135 -17.50 4.69 0.65
N ALA A 136 -16.67 5.47 -0.05
CA ALA A 136 -15.27 5.66 0.30
C ALA A 136 -15.15 6.32 1.69
N PHE A 137 -14.32 5.74 2.56
CA PHE A 137 -14.09 6.31 3.89
C PHE A 137 -13.16 7.53 3.78
N THR A 138 -13.72 8.72 3.97
CA THR A 138 -12.99 10.00 3.83
C THR A 138 -12.53 10.59 5.17
N LYS A 139 -13.03 10.06 6.30
CA LYS A 139 -12.56 10.45 7.63
C LYS A 139 -11.23 9.76 7.90
N GLY A 140 -10.23 10.49 8.41
CA GLY A 140 -8.93 9.89 8.73
C GLY A 140 -9.10 8.66 9.61
N LEU A 141 -8.50 7.53 9.20
CA LEU A 141 -8.49 6.32 10.00
C LEU A 141 -7.95 6.66 11.41
N PRO A 142 -8.62 6.23 12.49
CA PRO A 142 -8.09 6.46 13.84
C PRO A 142 -6.66 5.91 13.90
N GLN A 143 -5.74 6.62 14.56
CA GLN A 143 -4.29 6.28 14.66
C GLN A 143 -3.99 4.81 15.08
N ARG A 144 -4.99 4.07 15.57
CA ARG A 144 -4.93 2.64 15.91
C ARG A 144 -5.10 1.69 14.71
N TRP A 145 -5.54 2.17 13.55
CA TRP A 145 -5.76 1.41 12.32
C TRP A 145 -4.60 1.61 11.34
N LYS A 146 -3.36 1.69 11.83
CA LYS A 146 -2.21 1.63 10.92
C LYS A 146 -2.24 0.26 10.25
N CYS A 147 -2.50 0.25 8.95
CA CYS A 147 -2.34 -0.89 8.08
C CYS A 147 -0.98 -1.53 8.41
N CYS A 148 -1.02 -2.68 9.09
CA CYS A 148 0.18 -3.46 9.31
C CYS A 148 0.68 -3.95 7.95
N SER A 149 1.93 -3.57 7.71
CA SER A 149 2.85 -4.01 6.66
C SER A 149 2.74 -5.51 6.37
#